data_AF-A0A5C7WPZ7-F1
#
_entry.id   AF-A0A5C7WPZ7-F1
#
_cell.length_a   1.000
_cell.length_b   1.000
_cell.length_c   1.000
_cell.angle_alpha   90.00
_cell.angle_beta   90.00
_cell.angle_gamma   90.00
#
_symmetry.space_group_name_H-M   'P 1'
#
loop_
_entity.id
_entity.type
_entity.pdbx_description
1 polymer ?
#
loop_
_entity_poly.entity_id
_entity_poly.type
_entity_poly.pdbx_seq_one_letter_code
_entity_poly.pdbx_strand_id
1 'polypeptide(L)'
;MRVTVDQAGRLLIPKALRVALGITADTELEMIPDGSGLRLEPVCRDPREVGVSEGLPILARVEGAVLTDDDIRRLRDHLQR
;
A
#
# COMPACT_ATOMS: atom_id res chain seq x y z
N MET A 1 -16.85 -0.80 9.78
CA MET A 1 -17.61 0.25 9.04
C MET A 1 -18.57 -0.43 8.07
N ARG A 2 -19.78 0.09 7.85
CA ARG A 2 -20.71 -0.44 6.84
C ARG A 2 -20.66 0.45 5.60
N VAL A 3 -20.63 -0.16 4.43
CA VAL A 3 -20.71 0.51 3.12
C VAL A 3 -21.80 -0.15 2.29
N THR A 4 -22.32 0.55 1.30
CA THR A 4 -23.37 0.05 0.41
C THR A 4 -22.84 0.03 -1.02
N VAL A 5 -23.28 -0.96 -1.79
CA VAL A 5 -23.04 -1.02 -3.23
C VAL A 5 -23.98 -0.02 -3.91
N ASP A 6 -23.45 0.81 -4.81
CA ASP A 6 -24.29 1.72 -5.58
C ASP A 6 -25.10 1.00 -6.68
N GLN A 7 -25.97 1.72 -7.38
CA GLN A 7 -26.80 1.14 -8.44
C GLN A 7 -25.99 0.59 -9.63
N ALA A 8 -24.73 0.99 -9.77
CA ALA A 8 -23.82 0.51 -10.81
C ALA A 8 -22.99 -0.70 -10.34
N GLY A 9 -23.23 -1.22 -9.13
CA GLY A 9 -22.49 -2.37 -8.62
C GLY A 9 -21.13 -2.02 -8.00
N ARG A 10 -20.86 -0.75 -7.69
CA ARG A 10 -19.55 -0.29 -7.17
C ARG A 10 -19.57 -0.12 -5.66
N LEU A 11 -18.44 -0.41 -5.03
CA LEU A 11 -18.17 -0.11 -3.62
C LEU A 11 -17.34 1.17 -3.51
N LEU A 12 -17.79 2.12 -2.68
CA LEU A 12 -17.00 3.31 -2.38
C LEU A 12 -16.07 3.04 -1.20
N ILE A 13 -14.76 3.27 -1.39
CA ILE A 13 -13.79 3.22 -0.31
C ILE A 13 -13.76 4.60 0.40
N PRO A 14 -14.13 4.68 1.68
CA PRO A 14 -14.13 5.92 2.47
C PRO A 14 -12.77 6.62 2.46
N LYS A 15 -12.77 7.96 2.45
CA LYS A 15 -11.55 8.78 2.40
C LYS A 15 -10.53 8.39 3.47
N ALA A 16 -10.98 8.16 4.72
CA ALA A 16 -10.09 7.79 5.82
C ALA A 16 -9.32 6.48 5.54
N LEU A 17 -10.00 5.46 4.98
CA LEU A 17 -9.35 4.21 4.59
C LEU A 17 -8.43 4.39 3.38
N ARG A 18 -8.85 5.17 2.38
CA ARG A 18 -7.99 5.48 1.23
C ARG A 18 -6.66 6.13 1.64
N VAL A 19 -6.72 7.13 2.53
CA VAL A 19 -5.52 7.80 3.04
C VAL A 19 -4.65 6.84 3.85
N ALA A 20 -5.24 6.08 4.78
CA ALA A 20 -4.49 5.16 5.63
C ALA A 20 -3.80 4.04 4.86
N LEU A 21 -4.40 3.58 3.75
CA LEU A 21 -3.89 2.49 2.91
C LEU A 21 -3.13 2.98 1.67
N GLY A 22 -2.94 4.29 1.51
CA GLY A 22 -2.25 4.85 0.34
C GLY A 22 -2.98 4.63 -0.99
N ILE A 23 -4.29 4.38 -0.97
CA ILE A 23 -5.11 4.16 -2.17
C ILE A 23 -5.48 5.52 -2.78
N THR A 24 -4.90 5.81 -3.94
CA THR A 24 -5.12 7.05 -4.70
C THR A 24 -6.11 6.82 -5.85
N ALA A 25 -6.36 7.87 -6.64
CA ALA A 25 -6.94 7.65 -7.97
C ALA A 25 -6.01 6.72 -8.76
N ASP A 26 -6.60 5.91 -9.64
CA ASP A 26 -5.91 4.98 -10.54
C ASP A 26 -5.11 3.86 -9.86
N THR A 27 -5.20 3.72 -8.53
CA THR A 27 -4.70 2.53 -7.83
C THR A 27 -5.51 1.31 -8.26
N GLU A 28 -4.85 0.38 -8.94
CA GLU A 28 -5.43 -0.92 -9.25
C GLU A 28 -5.45 -1.81 -8.01
N LEU A 29 -6.60 -2.45 -7.77
CA LEU A 29 -6.80 -3.38 -6.67
C LEU A 29 -7.15 -4.75 -7.25
N GLU A 30 -6.45 -5.78 -6.79
CA GLU A 30 -6.86 -7.16 -6.98
C GLU A 30 -7.95 -7.50 -5.96
N MET A 31 -8.98 -8.22 -6.41
CA MET A 31 -10.10 -8.66 -5.59
C MET A 31 -10.07 -10.17 -5.45
N ILE A 32 -9.83 -10.63 -4.23
CA ILE A 32 -9.60 -12.04 -3.91
C ILE A 32 -10.76 -12.54 -3.03
N PRO A 33 -11.45 -13.63 -3.40
CA PRO A 33 -12.41 -14.28 -2.52
C PRO A 33 -11.72 -14.77 -1.25
N ASP A 34 -12.24 -14.38 -0.08
CA ASP A 34 -11.67 -14.75 1.22
C ASP A 34 -12.78 -15.22 2.16
N GLY A 35 -13.00 -16.54 2.21
CA GLY A 35 -14.11 -17.16 2.93
C GLY A 35 -15.47 -16.69 2.42
N SER A 36 -16.25 -16.04 3.27
CA SER A 36 -17.53 -15.41 2.91
C SER A 36 -17.39 -13.95 2.47
N GLY A 37 -16.16 -13.44 2.38
CA GLY A 37 -15.85 -12.05 2.09
C GLY A 37 -14.98 -11.85 0.86
N LEU A 38 -14.52 -10.61 0.72
CA LEU A 38 -13.60 -10.17 -0.32
C LEU A 38 -12.42 -9.47 0.35
N ARG A 39 -11.21 -9.80 -0.09
CA ARG A 39 -9.98 -9.08 0.23
C ARG A 39 -9.56 -8.24 -0.97
N LEU A 40 -9.22 -6.98 -0.71
CA LEU A 40 -8.73 -6.05 -1.73
C LEU A 40 -7.26 -5.74 -1.43
N GLU A 41 -6.41 -5.98 -2.40
CA GLU A 41 -4.96 -5.74 -2.29
C GLU A 41 -4.51 -4.87 -3.46
N PRO A 42 -3.64 -3.87 -3.27
CA PRO A 42 -3.04 -3.15 -4.39
C PRO A 42 -2.29 -4.11 -5.32
N VAL A 43 -2.50 -3.95 -6.63
CA VAL A 43 -1.69 -4.68 -7.62
C VAL A 43 -0.28 -4.12 -7.56
N CYS A 44 0.64 -4.84 -6.92
CA CYS A 44 2.06 -4.54 -6.94
C CYS A 44 2.59 -4.81 -8.36
N ARG A 45 2.52 -3.79 -9.23
CA ARG A 45 3.08 -3.88 -10.59
C ARG A 45 4.59 -4.05 -10.59
N ASP A 46 5.27 -3.56 -9.56
CA ASP A 46 6.72 -3.69 -9.37
C ASP A 46 7.02 -4.35 -8.02
N PRO A 47 6.94 -5.68 -7.91
CA PRO A 47 7.42 -6.36 -6.71
C PRO A 47 8.90 -5.99 -6.53
N ARG A 48 9.25 -5.42 -5.37
CA ARG A 48 10.66 -5.22 -5.04
C ARG A 48 11.33 -6.59 -5.06
N GLU A 49 12.44 -6.67 -5.78
CA GLU A 49 13.28 -7.85 -5.74
C GLU A 49 13.67 -8.12 -4.27
N VAL A 50 13.59 -9.39 -3.87
CA VAL A 50 13.97 -9.83 -2.53
C VAL A 50 15.26 -10.63 -2.66
N GLY A 51 16.34 -10.07 -2.13
CA GLY A 51 17.62 -10.74 -2.00
C GLY A 51 17.75 -11.48 -0.65
N VAL A 52 18.91 -12.08 -0.43
CA VAL A 52 19.26 -12.73 0.85
C VAL A 52 20.60 -12.19 1.34
N SER A 53 20.67 -11.81 2.62
CA SER A 53 21.89 -11.40 3.30
C SER A 53 21.91 -12.00 4.70
N GLU A 54 23.00 -12.67 5.06
CA GLU A 54 23.13 -13.36 6.36
C GLU A 54 21.97 -14.35 6.63
N GLY A 55 21.43 -14.99 5.58
CA GLY A 55 20.30 -15.91 5.67
C GLY A 55 18.92 -15.25 5.88
N LEU A 56 18.86 -13.92 5.91
CA LEU A 56 17.61 -13.16 6.05
C LEU A 56 17.15 -12.60 4.69
N PRO A 57 15.84 -12.62 4.39
CA PRO A 57 15.31 -11.95 3.21
C PRO A 57 15.47 -10.44 3.37
N ILE A 58 16.09 -9.80 2.39
CA ILE A 58 16.29 -8.35 2.34
C ILE A 58 15.65 -7.80 1.06
N LEU A 59 14.98 -6.66 1.16
CA LEU A 59 14.52 -5.94 -0.04
C LEU A 59 15.75 -5.43 -0.80
N ALA A 60 15.80 -5.71 -2.10
CA ALA A 60 16.87 -5.25 -2.96
C ALA A 60 16.96 -3.72 -2.97
N ARG A 61 18.19 -3.22 -3.19
CA ARG A 61 18.43 -1.79 -3.35
C ARG A 61 17.72 -1.32 -4.63
N VAL A 62 16.90 -0.29 -4.50
CA VAL A 62 16.35 0.42 -5.66
C VAL A 62 17.45 1.32 -6.21
N GLU A 63 17.80 1.13 -7.48
CA GLU A 63 18.83 1.94 -8.14
C GLU A 63 18.44 3.43 -8.12
N GLY A 64 19.39 4.31 -7.79
CA GLY A 64 19.14 5.75 -7.66
C GLY A 64 18.34 6.18 -6.43
N ALA A 65 17.84 5.25 -5.60
CA ALA A 65 17.19 5.61 -4.34
C ALA A 65 18.24 6.03 -3.30
N VAL A 66 18.39 7.33 -3.10
CA VAL A 66 19.21 7.92 -2.04
C VAL A 66 18.28 8.38 -0.93
N LEU A 67 18.51 7.89 0.28
CA LEU A 67 17.81 8.34 1.49
C LEU A 67 18.74 9.26 2.26
N THR A 68 18.33 10.52 2.45
CA THR A 68 19.13 11.52 3.17
C THR A 68 18.66 11.69 4.61
N ASP A 69 19.51 12.29 5.44
CA ASP A 69 19.15 12.63 6.83
C ASP A 69 17.94 13.58 6.89
N ASP A 70 17.77 14.44 5.90
CA ASP A 70 16.63 15.35 5.80
C ASP A 70 15.33 14.60 5.46
N ASP A 71 15.39 13.55 4.63
CA ASP A 71 14.24 12.69 4.35
C ASP A 71 13.80 11.95 5.62
N ILE A 72 14.75 11.40 6.38
CA ILE A 72 14.50 10.74 7.66
C ILE A 72 13.90 11.73 8.67
N ARG A 73 14.44 12.94 8.75
CA ARG A 73 13.95 14.00 9.65
C ARG A 73 12.49 14.35 9.33
N ARG A 74 12.16 14.57 8.06
CA ARG A 74 10.79 14.88 7.61
C ARG A 74 9.81 13.75 7.97
N LEU A 75 10.20 12.50 7.75
CA LEU A 75 9.35 11.34 8.06
C LEU A 75 9.07 11.25 9.57
N ARG A 76 10.12 11.36 10.40
CA ARG A 76 9.99 11.32 11.86
C ARG A 76 9.07 12.44 12.37
N ASP A 77 9.28 13.66 11.90
CA ASP A 77 8.51 14.83 12.33
C ASP A 77 7.05 14.79 11.83
N HIS A 78 6.75 14.00 10.80
CA HIS A 78 5.38 13.71 10.36
C HIS A 78 4.68 12.71 11.29
N LEU A 79 5.38 11.67 11.75
CA LEU A 79 4.82 10.64 12.63
C LEU A 79 4.63 11.09 14.08
N GLN A 80 5.31 12.16 14.51
CA GLN A 80 5.24 12.72 15.87
C GLN A 80 4.14 13.78 16.06
N ARG A 81 3.30 14.02 15.04
CA ARG A 81 2.17 14.96 15.08
C ARG A 81 0.84 14.23 15.13
#